data_AF-A0A849EGT6-F1
#
_entry.id   AF-A0A849EGT6-F1
#
_cell.length_a   1.000
_cell.length_b   1.000
_cell.length_c   1.000
_cell.angle_alpha   90.00
_cell.angle_beta   90.00
_cell.angle_gamma   90.00
#
_symmetry.space_group_name_H-M   'P 1'
#
loop_
_entity.id
_entity.type
_entity.pdbx_description
1 polymer ?
#
loop_
_entity_poly.entity_id
_entity_poly.type
_entity_poly.pdbx_seq_one_letter_code
_entity_poly.pdbx_strand_id
1 'polypeptide(L)'
;MISFNEAQQLVLSQFRNYGTEQVDLVKSAGRTLAEDILADRDFPPFNRATKDGIAINYDAIENGRLSFEIKGILPAGNPTIPFVATESCIEIMTGAVVPFETDTVIMYEDVVIKDEIASIKKIPVREQNIHRRGSDHSKGDILLNKNIKITPAEMGILATVGKNKVLVQKLPRVAVISTGNELVDIEKQPLLHQIRRSNSYSLSGALEELGITPMLLQIADDIDLLRQKLAYLIDEMDVLILSGGVSKGKFDFLP
;
A
#
# COMPACT_ATOMS: atom_id res chain seq x y z
N MET A 1 -5.23 -43.58 -0.94
CA MET A 1 -5.60 -42.31 -0.29
C MET A 1 -4.30 -41.58 0.00
N ILE A 2 -4.16 -40.33 -0.42
CA ILE A 2 -2.94 -39.53 -0.20
C ILE A 2 -3.03 -38.81 1.16
N SER A 3 -1.89 -38.43 1.72
CA SER A 3 -1.82 -37.63 2.94
C SER A 3 -2.26 -36.18 2.70
N PHE A 4 -2.59 -35.46 3.78
CA PHE A 4 -2.92 -34.03 3.71
C PHE A 4 -1.81 -33.19 3.06
N ASN A 5 -0.55 -33.42 3.46
CA ASN A 5 0.59 -32.67 2.92
C ASN A 5 0.79 -32.93 1.42
N GLU A 6 0.66 -34.19 0.99
CA GLU A 6 0.72 -34.54 -0.44
C GLU A 6 -0.42 -33.86 -1.21
N ALA A 7 -1.65 -33.89 -0.71
CA ALA A 7 -2.79 -33.22 -1.35
C ALA A 7 -2.58 -31.70 -1.45
N GLN A 8 -2.11 -31.07 -0.37
CA GLN A 8 -1.83 -29.64 -0.34
C GLN A 8 -0.73 -29.27 -1.36
N GLN A 9 0.35 -30.05 -1.43
CA GLN A 9 1.42 -29.82 -2.40
C GLN A 9 0.93 -29.98 -3.85
N LEU A 10 0.09 -30.97 -4.13
CA LEU A 10 -0.52 -31.14 -5.45
C LEU A 10 -1.34 -29.89 -5.82
N VAL A 11 -2.18 -29.37 -4.93
CA VAL A 11 -2.94 -28.14 -5.18
C VAL A 11 -2.02 -26.94 -5.42
N LEU A 12 -1.02 -26.74 -4.55
CA LEU A 12 -0.07 -25.61 -4.67
C LEU A 12 0.79 -25.71 -5.94
N SER A 13 1.04 -26.92 -6.47
CA SER A 13 1.75 -27.13 -7.72
C SER A 13 0.96 -26.70 -8.96
N GLN A 14 -0.36 -26.54 -8.84
CA GLN A 14 -1.25 -26.08 -9.93
C GLN A 14 -1.34 -24.54 -9.99
N PHE A 15 -0.33 -23.83 -9.50
CA PHE A 15 -0.28 -22.37 -9.54
C PHE A 15 -0.52 -21.84 -10.96
N ARG A 16 -1.42 -20.86 -11.08
CA ARG A 16 -1.70 -20.15 -12.33
C ARG A 16 -1.51 -18.65 -12.14
N ASN A 17 -0.91 -18.02 -13.14
CA ASN A 17 -0.87 -16.57 -13.25
C ASN A 17 -2.08 -16.11 -14.05
N TYR A 18 -3.00 -15.38 -13.41
CA TYR A 18 -4.23 -14.85 -14.04
C TYR A 18 -4.02 -13.51 -14.76
N GLY A 19 -2.77 -13.07 -14.88
CA GLY A 19 -2.38 -11.80 -15.47
C GLY A 19 -2.39 -10.66 -14.47
N THR A 20 -2.30 -9.45 -15.00
CA THR A 20 -2.28 -8.21 -14.21
C THR A 20 -3.40 -7.29 -14.67
N GLU A 21 -3.79 -6.37 -13.81
CA GLU A 21 -4.76 -5.33 -14.12
C GLU A 21 -4.39 -4.02 -13.42
N GLN A 22 -4.88 -2.89 -13.94
CA GLN A 22 -4.73 -1.60 -13.29
C GLN A 22 -5.98 -1.26 -12.49
N VAL A 23 -5.78 -0.91 -11.22
CA VAL A 23 -6.84 -0.45 -10.33
C VAL A 23 -6.54 0.96 -9.84
N ASP A 24 -7.57 1.71 -9.45
CA ASP A 24 -7.36 2.95 -8.70
C ASP A 24 -6.63 2.68 -7.38
N LEU A 25 -5.77 3.60 -6.94
CA LEU A 25 -5.06 3.49 -5.67
C LEU A 25 -6.02 3.16 -4.51
N VAL A 26 -7.19 3.82 -4.46
CA VAL A 26 -8.21 3.59 -3.42
C VAL A 26 -8.83 2.18 -3.44
N LYS A 27 -8.70 1.45 -4.55
CA LYS A 27 -9.15 0.05 -4.72
C LYS A 27 -7.99 -0.96 -4.68
N SER A 28 -6.76 -0.49 -4.43
CA SER A 28 -5.57 -1.34 -4.42
C SER A 28 -5.31 -2.02 -3.07
N ALA A 29 -5.94 -1.54 -1.98
CA ALA A 29 -5.82 -2.14 -0.66
C ALA A 29 -6.12 -3.64 -0.69
N GLY A 30 -5.24 -4.45 -0.11
CA GLY A 30 -5.37 -5.91 -0.06
C GLY A 30 -4.97 -6.64 -1.35
N ARG A 31 -4.77 -5.94 -2.47
CA ARG A 31 -4.29 -6.52 -3.73
C ARG A 31 -2.79 -6.81 -3.65
N THR A 32 -2.30 -7.66 -4.57
CA THR A 32 -0.87 -7.95 -4.70
C THR A 32 -0.28 -7.07 -5.80
N LEU A 33 0.79 -6.34 -5.49
CA LEU A 33 1.47 -5.46 -6.43
C LEU A 33 2.16 -6.27 -7.56
N ALA A 34 2.09 -5.78 -8.80
CA ALA A 34 2.63 -6.51 -9.96
C ALA A 34 3.89 -5.89 -10.58
N GLU A 35 4.34 -4.75 -10.08
CA GLU A 35 5.54 -4.04 -10.54
C GLU A 35 6.36 -3.54 -9.34
N ASP A 36 7.66 -3.33 -9.53
CA ASP A 36 8.46 -2.59 -8.55
C ASP A 36 8.07 -1.11 -8.63
N ILE A 37 7.98 -0.45 -7.48
CA ILE A 37 7.68 0.99 -7.41
C ILE A 37 8.97 1.72 -7.11
N LEU A 38 9.33 2.62 -8.02
CA LEU A 38 10.56 3.39 -7.94
C LEU A 38 10.31 4.79 -7.39
N ALA A 39 11.30 5.35 -6.72
CA ALA A 39 11.34 6.75 -6.34
C ALA A 39 11.31 7.63 -7.60
N ASP A 40 10.30 8.49 -7.73
CA ASP A 40 10.12 9.40 -8.87
C ASP A 40 11.07 10.61 -8.82
N ARG A 41 11.54 10.94 -7.61
CA ARG A 41 12.54 11.96 -7.29
C ARG A 41 13.29 11.58 -6.01
N ASP A 42 14.24 12.43 -5.60
CA ASP A 42 14.94 12.25 -4.33
C ASP A 42 13.96 12.41 -3.14
N PHE A 43 14.18 11.64 -2.07
CA PHE A 43 13.45 11.71 -0.82
C PHE A 43 14.44 12.04 0.33
N PRO A 44 14.24 13.16 1.04
CA PRO A 44 13.42 14.30 0.64
C PRO A 44 13.93 14.94 -0.67
N PRO A 45 13.08 15.70 -1.40
CA PRO A 45 13.43 16.27 -2.72
C PRO A 45 14.32 17.52 -2.66
N PHE A 46 14.62 18.00 -1.45
CA PHE A 46 15.46 19.15 -1.16
C PHE A 46 15.98 19.04 0.28
N ASN A 47 17.02 19.80 0.61
CA ASN A 47 17.45 19.96 2.00
C ASN A 47 16.32 20.63 2.79
N ARG A 48 15.80 19.95 3.81
CA ARG A 48 14.71 20.49 4.63
C ARG A 48 15.11 20.63 6.08
N ALA A 49 14.63 21.69 6.73
CA ALA A 49 14.83 21.88 8.16
C ALA A 49 14.09 20.78 8.95
N THR A 50 14.73 20.23 9.99
CA THR A 50 14.13 19.23 10.90
C THR A 50 13.60 19.83 12.20
N LYS A 51 13.83 21.12 12.41
CA LYS A 51 13.45 21.91 13.59
C LYS A 51 13.02 23.31 13.16
N ASP A 52 12.18 23.92 13.99
CA ASP A 52 11.87 25.34 13.90
C ASP A 52 13.02 26.15 14.54
N GLY A 53 13.43 27.23 13.90
CA GLY A 53 14.55 28.03 14.39
C GLY A 53 15.08 29.03 13.37
N ILE A 54 16.40 29.21 13.33
CA ILE A 54 17.07 30.06 12.33
C ILE A 54 17.98 29.25 11.41
N ALA A 55 17.94 29.54 10.10
CA ALA A 55 18.91 29.08 9.13
C ALA A 55 20.04 30.11 8.98
N ILE A 56 21.28 29.65 9.09
CA ILE A 56 22.49 30.48 8.97
C ILE A 56 23.48 29.86 7.98
N ASN A 57 24.41 30.68 7.52
CA ASN A 57 25.67 30.20 6.95
C ASN A 57 26.67 29.97 8.09
N TYR A 58 27.15 28.74 8.27
CA TYR A 58 28.06 28.40 9.36
C TYR A 58 29.40 29.14 9.31
N ASP A 59 29.86 29.60 8.14
CA ASP A 59 31.12 30.33 8.01
C ASP A 59 31.09 31.64 8.81
N ALA A 60 29.92 32.21 9.06
CA ALA A 60 29.80 33.38 9.95
C ALA A 60 30.18 33.06 11.40
N ILE A 61 29.85 31.85 11.88
CA ILE A 61 30.25 31.35 13.20
C ILE A 61 31.77 31.19 13.26
N GLU A 62 32.37 30.62 12.20
CA GLU A 62 33.83 30.47 12.11
C GLU A 62 34.56 31.82 12.09
N ASN A 63 33.91 32.85 11.54
CA ASN A 63 34.39 34.24 11.58
C ASN A 63 34.05 34.97 12.90
N GLY A 64 33.55 34.26 13.91
CA GLY A 64 33.31 34.78 15.27
C GLY A 64 31.97 35.48 15.47
N ARG A 65 31.04 35.40 14.52
CA ARG A 65 29.72 36.03 14.63
C ARG A 65 28.76 35.15 15.42
N LEU A 66 28.12 35.72 16.45
CA LEU A 66 27.15 35.00 17.30
C LEU A 66 25.75 35.59 17.29
N SER A 67 25.55 36.70 16.55
CA SER A 67 24.26 37.38 16.41
C SER A 67 23.98 37.70 14.95
N PHE A 68 22.74 37.45 14.54
CA PHE A 68 22.30 37.53 13.15
C PHE A 68 21.04 38.37 13.07
N GLU A 69 21.00 39.32 12.14
CA GLU A 69 19.76 40.02 11.80
C GLU A 69 18.82 39.05 11.08
N ILE A 70 17.55 39.01 11.47
CA ILE A 70 16.53 38.17 10.85
C ILE A 70 15.99 38.93 9.63
N LYS A 71 16.17 38.39 8.43
CA LYS A 71 15.71 39.03 7.18
C LYS A 71 14.35 38.53 6.70
N GLY A 72 13.77 37.56 7.38
CA GLY A 72 12.46 37.03 7.04
C GLY A 72 12.16 35.69 7.71
N ILE A 73 10.98 35.17 7.39
CA ILE A 73 10.45 33.91 7.91
C ILE A 73 10.10 33.00 6.72
N LEU A 74 10.56 31.75 6.74
CA LEU A 74 10.35 30.75 5.70
C LEU A 74 9.55 29.56 6.24
N PRO A 75 8.22 29.55 6.03
CA PRO A 75 7.37 28.42 6.40
C PRO A 75 7.49 27.25 5.43
N ALA A 76 7.05 26.07 5.86
CA ALA A 76 6.97 24.89 5.00
C ALA A 76 6.00 25.11 3.82
N GLY A 77 6.34 24.57 2.65
CA GLY A 77 5.54 24.69 1.44
C GLY A 77 5.81 25.95 0.60
N ASN A 78 6.54 26.92 1.12
CA ASN A 78 6.94 28.10 0.36
C ASN A 78 8.26 27.86 -0.42
N PRO A 79 8.43 28.50 -1.59
CA PRO A 79 9.71 28.48 -2.29
C PRO A 79 10.80 29.16 -1.46
N THR A 80 12.07 28.81 -1.72
CA THR A 80 13.19 29.51 -1.08
C THR A 80 13.17 30.99 -1.47
N ILE A 81 13.63 31.82 -0.55
CA ILE A 81 13.85 33.25 -0.79
C ILE A 81 15.31 33.40 -1.23
N PRO A 82 15.63 34.13 -2.32
CA PRO A 82 17.01 34.48 -2.64
C PRO A 82 17.63 35.21 -1.45
N PHE A 83 18.64 34.61 -0.83
CA PHE A 83 19.18 35.10 0.44
C PHE A 83 20.70 35.22 0.35
N VAL A 84 21.18 36.37 -0.09
CA VAL A 84 22.62 36.63 -0.18
C VAL A 84 23.03 37.47 1.02
N ALA A 85 23.21 36.83 2.17
CA ALA A 85 23.81 37.49 3.33
C ALA A 85 24.35 36.47 4.33
N THR A 86 25.63 36.13 4.16
CA THR A 86 26.42 35.28 5.07
C THR A 86 26.34 35.75 6.54
N GLU A 87 26.05 37.03 6.77
CA GLU A 87 26.03 37.68 8.07
C GLU A 87 24.63 37.85 8.71
N SER A 88 23.59 37.30 8.09
CA SER A 88 22.21 37.35 8.61
C SER A 88 21.59 35.96 8.65
N CYS A 89 20.36 35.86 9.16
CA CYS A 89 19.62 34.61 9.20
C CYS A 89 18.19 34.76 8.69
N ILE A 90 17.56 33.62 8.45
CA ILE A 90 16.13 33.50 8.16
C ILE A 90 15.53 32.61 9.25
N GLU A 91 14.41 33.02 9.83
CA GLU A 91 13.62 32.10 10.64
C GLU A 91 13.03 31.02 9.74
N ILE A 92 13.27 29.76 10.04
CA ILE A 92 12.88 28.63 9.21
C ILE A 92 12.03 27.66 10.01
N MET A 93 10.95 27.17 9.39
CA MET A 93 10.06 26.19 10.02
C MET A 93 10.41 24.77 9.58
N THR A 94 10.04 23.79 10.39
CA THR A 94 10.21 22.37 10.14
C THR A 94 9.58 21.98 8.81
N GLY A 95 10.36 21.32 7.95
CA GLY A 95 9.96 20.91 6.61
C GLY A 95 10.12 21.98 5.52
N ALA A 96 10.46 23.23 5.87
CA ALA A 96 10.80 24.25 4.89
C ALA A 96 12.11 23.93 4.15
N VAL A 97 12.21 24.43 2.92
CA VAL A 97 13.40 24.27 2.09
C VAL A 97 14.53 25.13 2.67
N VAL A 98 15.67 24.53 2.98
CA VAL A 98 16.84 25.28 3.46
C VAL A 98 17.40 26.13 2.29
N PRO A 99 17.52 27.47 2.44
CA PRO A 99 18.13 28.34 1.43
C PRO A 99 19.55 27.88 1.05
N PHE A 100 19.92 28.03 -0.22
CA PHE A 100 21.19 27.53 -0.75
C PHE A 100 22.42 28.16 -0.05
N GLU A 101 22.28 29.39 0.39
CA GLU A 101 23.32 30.18 1.02
C GLU A 101 23.49 29.87 2.52
N THR A 102 22.62 29.02 3.07
CA THR A 102 22.64 28.56 4.46
C THR A 102 22.87 27.06 4.52
N ASP A 103 23.62 26.61 5.52
CA ASP A 103 24.02 25.21 5.66
C ASP A 103 23.75 24.66 7.05
N THR A 104 23.19 25.45 7.98
CA THR A 104 23.00 25.04 9.37
C THR A 104 21.72 25.64 9.95
N VAL A 105 20.92 24.79 10.62
CA VAL A 105 19.69 25.22 11.31
C VAL A 105 19.90 25.14 12.83
N ILE A 106 19.64 26.24 13.54
CA ILE A 106 19.72 26.33 15.00
C ILE A 106 18.29 26.44 15.53
N MET A 107 17.88 25.51 16.38
CA MET A 107 16.53 25.49 16.94
C MET A 107 16.27 26.69 17.86
N TYR A 108 15.00 27.10 17.98
CA TYR A 108 14.64 28.27 18.79
C TYR A 108 15.12 28.21 20.24
N GLU A 109 15.17 27.02 20.82
CA GLU A 109 15.62 26.79 22.18
C GLU A 109 17.08 27.26 22.40
N ASP A 110 17.90 27.13 21.36
CA ASP A 110 19.34 27.45 21.36
C ASP A 110 19.64 28.90 20.92
N VAL A 111 18.61 29.74 20.72
CA VAL A 111 18.76 31.17 20.39
C VAL A 111 17.92 32.08 21.30
N VAL A 112 18.30 33.35 21.40
CA VAL A 112 17.48 34.45 21.94
C VAL A 112 17.15 35.37 20.79
N ILE A 113 15.86 35.63 20.54
CA ILE A 113 15.44 36.61 19.54
C ILE A 113 14.94 37.86 20.27
N LYS A 114 15.52 39.01 19.92
CA LYS A 114 15.09 40.32 20.42
C LYS A 114 15.35 41.38 19.35
N ASP A 115 14.39 42.26 19.11
CA ASP A 115 14.51 43.37 18.16
C ASP A 115 15.01 42.91 16.77
N GLU A 116 14.44 41.82 16.25
CA GLU A 116 14.80 41.18 14.97
C GLU A 116 16.25 40.65 14.89
N ILE A 117 16.92 40.48 16.03
CA ILE A 117 18.27 39.91 16.11
C ILE A 117 18.19 38.57 16.85
N ALA A 118 18.65 37.51 16.18
CA ALA A 118 18.84 36.19 16.78
C ALA A 118 20.26 36.05 17.32
N SER A 119 20.40 35.85 18.63
CA SER A 119 21.68 35.63 19.31
C SER A 119 21.81 34.19 19.77
N ILE A 120 22.92 33.55 19.45
CA ILE A 120 23.17 32.14 19.72
C ILE A 120 23.52 31.94 21.19
N LYS A 121 22.78 31.05 21.88
CA LYS A 121 23.09 30.60 23.25
C LYS A 121 24.08 29.45 23.25
N LYS A 122 24.00 28.58 22.24
CA LYS A 122 24.78 27.35 22.12
C LYS A 122 25.33 27.22 20.71
N ILE A 123 26.66 27.11 20.61
CA ILE A 123 27.34 26.98 19.32
C ILE A 123 26.84 25.73 18.58
N PRO A 124 26.32 25.88 17.34
CA PRO A 124 25.83 24.74 16.56
C PRO A 124 26.98 23.90 15.98
N VAL A 125 26.64 22.70 15.52
CA VAL A 125 27.49 21.92 14.60
C VAL A 125 27.08 22.23 13.16
N ARG A 126 28.04 22.34 12.25
CA ARG A 126 27.77 22.56 10.82
C ARG A 126 26.82 21.48 10.28
N GLU A 127 25.86 21.86 9.44
CA GLU A 127 24.86 20.94 8.85
C GLU A 127 23.89 20.29 9.85
N GLN A 128 23.87 20.70 11.13
CA GLN A 128 22.89 20.18 12.08
C GLN A 128 21.45 20.59 11.68
N ASN A 129 20.49 19.75 12.10
CA ASN A 129 19.06 19.96 11.88
C ASN A 129 18.63 20.11 10.42
N ILE A 130 19.40 19.54 9.48
CA ILE A 130 19.05 19.46 8.06
C ILE A 130 18.87 17.99 7.67
N HIS A 131 17.69 17.68 7.13
CA HIS A 131 17.44 16.41 6.45
C HIS A 131 17.79 16.60 4.97
N ARG A 132 18.92 16.04 4.55
CA ARG A 132 19.51 16.29 3.23
C ARG A 132 18.67 15.70 2.11
N ARG A 133 18.73 16.35 0.95
CA ARG A 133 18.11 15.84 -0.27
C ARG A 133 18.61 14.42 -0.57
N GLY A 134 17.68 13.51 -0.80
CA GLY A 134 17.96 12.13 -1.22
C GLY A 134 18.58 11.23 -0.16
N SER A 135 18.61 11.64 1.12
CA SER A 135 19.18 10.81 2.18
C SER A 135 18.29 9.65 2.63
N ASP A 136 16.97 9.71 2.38
CA ASP A 136 16.09 8.55 2.58
C ASP A 136 16.20 7.60 1.38
N HIS A 137 15.94 8.15 0.18
CA HIS A 137 16.04 7.44 -1.10
C HIS A 137 16.46 8.39 -2.22
N SER A 138 17.31 7.90 -3.12
CA SER A 138 17.63 8.59 -4.35
C SER A 138 16.57 8.31 -5.41
N LYS A 139 16.42 9.23 -6.38
CA LYS A 139 15.59 8.98 -7.55
C LYS A 139 15.97 7.64 -8.22
N GLY A 140 14.97 6.80 -8.49
CA GLY A 140 15.14 5.49 -9.11
C GLY A 140 15.32 4.33 -8.15
N ASP A 141 15.51 4.58 -6.85
CA ASP A 141 15.55 3.51 -5.84
C ASP A 141 14.22 2.75 -5.79
N ILE A 142 14.28 1.45 -5.54
CA ILE A 142 13.08 0.63 -5.33
C ILE A 142 12.50 0.95 -3.94
N LEU A 143 11.31 1.52 -3.92
CA LEU A 143 10.55 1.79 -2.69
C LEU A 143 9.69 0.60 -2.29
N LEU A 144 9.07 -0.08 -3.25
CA LEU A 144 8.28 -1.29 -3.04
C LEU A 144 8.68 -2.35 -4.06
N ASN A 145 8.87 -3.58 -3.59
CA ASN A 145 9.08 -4.74 -4.47
C ASN A 145 7.74 -5.24 -5.00
N LYS A 146 7.72 -5.75 -6.23
CA LYS A 146 6.61 -6.52 -6.78
C LYS A 146 6.29 -7.74 -5.92
N ASN A 147 5.07 -8.25 -6.07
CA ASN A 147 4.53 -9.43 -5.39
C ASN A 147 4.35 -9.28 -3.87
N ILE A 148 4.32 -8.05 -3.34
CA ILE A 148 3.89 -7.77 -1.97
C ILE A 148 2.39 -7.46 -1.92
N LYS A 149 1.78 -7.72 -0.77
CA LYS A 149 0.41 -7.27 -0.49
C LYS A 149 0.42 -5.77 -0.21
N ILE A 150 -0.48 -5.03 -0.84
CA ILE A 150 -0.65 -3.60 -0.62
C ILE A 150 -1.45 -3.40 0.67
N THR A 151 -0.79 -2.92 1.73
CA THR A 151 -1.42 -2.51 2.98
C THR A 151 -1.54 -0.98 3.03
N PRO A 152 -2.14 -0.38 4.08
CA PRO A 152 -2.17 1.08 4.22
C PRO A 152 -0.79 1.75 4.14
N ALA A 153 0.29 1.07 4.54
CA ALA A 153 1.65 1.59 4.45
C ALA A 153 2.11 1.71 2.99
N GLU A 154 1.96 0.64 2.20
CA GLU A 154 2.30 0.64 0.77
C GLU A 154 1.46 1.65 -0.01
N MET A 155 0.18 1.84 0.36
CA MET A 155 -0.67 2.87 -0.24
C MET A 155 -0.11 4.28 -0.03
N GLY A 156 0.46 4.56 1.14
CA GLY A 156 1.12 5.84 1.41
C GLY A 156 2.35 6.07 0.54
N ILE A 157 3.15 5.03 0.31
CA ILE A 157 4.31 5.09 -0.58
C ILE A 157 3.89 5.28 -2.04
N LEU A 158 2.90 4.51 -2.52
CA LEU A 158 2.32 4.66 -3.85
C LEU A 158 1.79 6.09 -4.08
N ALA A 159 1.08 6.66 -3.10
CA ALA A 159 0.61 8.03 -3.16
C ALA A 159 1.76 9.04 -3.23
N THR A 160 2.83 8.80 -2.48
CA THR A 160 4.01 9.67 -2.40
C THR A 160 4.71 9.84 -3.76
N VAL A 161 4.73 8.78 -4.58
CA VAL A 161 5.27 8.81 -5.96
C VAL A 161 4.20 9.09 -7.04
N GLY A 162 2.99 9.50 -6.64
CA GLY A 162 1.94 9.90 -7.57
C GLY A 162 1.24 8.76 -8.32
N LYS A 163 1.33 7.50 -7.86
CA LYS A 163 0.66 6.35 -8.48
C LYS A 163 -0.85 6.37 -8.19
N ASN A 164 -1.62 7.08 -9.03
CA ASN A 164 -3.09 7.10 -8.95
C ASN A 164 -3.74 5.80 -9.47
N LYS A 165 -3.07 5.12 -10.40
CA LYS A 165 -3.38 3.79 -10.91
C LYS A 165 -2.23 2.86 -10.54
N VAL A 166 -2.56 1.67 -10.03
CA VAL A 166 -1.60 0.69 -9.54
C VAL A 166 -1.76 -0.59 -10.35
N LEU A 167 -0.65 -1.11 -10.89
CA LEU A 167 -0.64 -2.41 -11.55
C LEU A 167 -0.60 -3.51 -10.48
N VAL A 168 -1.63 -4.34 -10.44
CA VAL A 168 -1.80 -5.41 -9.46
C VAL A 168 -2.01 -6.76 -10.14
N GLN A 169 -1.75 -7.84 -9.41
CA GLN A 169 -2.08 -9.19 -9.85
C GLN A 169 -3.60 -9.34 -9.93
N LYS A 170 -4.09 -9.89 -11.03
CA LYS A 170 -5.52 -10.14 -11.23
C LYS A 170 -5.97 -11.28 -10.32
N LEU A 171 -7.13 -11.13 -9.69
CA LEU A 171 -7.75 -12.19 -8.91
C LEU A 171 -8.49 -13.17 -9.83
N PRO A 172 -8.52 -14.48 -9.51
CA PRO A 172 -9.25 -15.45 -10.31
C PRO A 172 -10.76 -15.20 -10.24
N ARG A 173 -11.46 -15.52 -11.33
CA ARG A 173 -12.91 -15.71 -11.33
C ARG A 173 -13.23 -17.04 -10.66
N VAL A 174 -13.95 -16.99 -9.54
CA VAL A 174 -14.27 -18.18 -8.75
C VAL A 174 -15.77 -18.43 -8.76
N ALA A 175 -16.18 -19.68 -8.97
CA ALA A 175 -17.55 -20.12 -8.73
C ALA A 175 -17.60 -21.14 -7.59
N VAL A 176 -18.53 -20.95 -6.67
CA VAL A 176 -18.86 -21.90 -5.61
C VAL A 176 -20.18 -22.57 -5.97
N ILE A 177 -20.12 -23.88 -6.15
CA ILE A 177 -21.21 -24.70 -6.67
C ILE A 177 -21.66 -25.64 -5.55
N SER A 178 -22.90 -25.48 -5.11
CA SER A 178 -23.56 -26.44 -4.23
C SER A 178 -24.34 -27.46 -5.05
N THR A 179 -24.16 -28.74 -4.77
CA THR A 179 -24.98 -29.82 -5.34
C THR A 179 -25.71 -30.56 -4.22
N GLY A 180 -26.89 -31.08 -4.52
CA GLY A 180 -27.78 -31.67 -3.52
C GLY A 180 -29.23 -31.29 -3.74
N ASN A 181 -30.08 -32.30 -3.91
CA ASN A 181 -31.53 -32.13 -4.02
C ASN A 181 -32.19 -31.72 -2.68
N GLU A 182 -31.51 -31.96 -1.57
CA GLU A 182 -31.91 -31.54 -0.23
C GLU A 182 -31.68 -30.05 0.03
N LEU A 183 -30.86 -29.38 -0.78
CA LEU A 183 -30.45 -28.00 -0.52
C LEU A 183 -31.53 -27.00 -0.96
N VAL A 184 -31.81 -26.03 -0.09
CA VAL A 184 -32.65 -24.86 -0.40
C VAL A 184 -31.94 -23.56 -0.05
N ASP A 185 -32.43 -22.46 -0.61
CA ASP A 185 -31.89 -21.14 -0.31
C ASP A 185 -32.19 -20.68 1.13
N ILE A 186 -31.40 -19.74 1.63
CA ILE A 186 -31.44 -19.30 3.03
C ILE A 186 -32.77 -18.67 3.42
N GLU A 187 -33.45 -18.02 2.48
CA GLU A 187 -34.75 -17.36 2.69
C GLU A 187 -35.91 -18.36 2.75
N LYS A 188 -35.75 -19.57 2.20
CA LYS A 188 -36.82 -20.57 2.17
C LYS A 188 -36.96 -21.24 3.53
N GLN A 189 -38.18 -21.63 3.89
CA GLN A 189 -38.41 -22.58 4.98
C GLN A 189 -38.18 -24.00 4.44
N PRO A 190 -37.22 -24.76 5.00
CA PRO A 190 -36.96 -26.11 4.52
C PRO A 190 -38.14 -27.04 4.78
N LEU A 191 -38.44 -27.92 3.83
CA LEU A 191 -39.26 -29.09 4.08
C LEU A 191 -38.53 -30.09 5.00
N LEU A 192 -39.24 -31.10 5.49
CA LEU A 192 -38.69 -32.11 6.43
C LEU A 192 -37.40 -32.79 5.93
N HIS A 193 -37.23 -32.90 4.62
CA HIS A 193 -36.08 -33.56 3.97
C HIS A 193 -35.08 -32.56 3.36
N GLN A 194 -35.19 -31.27 3.68
CA GLN A 194 -34.36 -30.22 3.11
C GLN A 194 -33.56 -29.49 4.18
N ILE A 195 -32.42 -28.94 3.77
CA ILE A 195 -31.53 -28.11 4.59
C ILE A 195 -31.10 -26.87 3.80
N ARG A 196 -30.72 -25.80 4.50
CA ARG A 196 -30.20 -24.59 3.85
C ARG A 196 -28.75 -24.79 3.43
N ARG A 197 -28.37 -24.27 2.26
CA ARG A 197 -27.00 -24.33 1.70
C ARG A 197 -25.99 -23.46 2.47
N SER A 198 -25.61 -23.83 3.68
CA SER A 198 -24.70 -23.02 4.52
C SER A 198 -23.27 -22.89 3.96
N ASN A 199 -22.70 -23.97 3.41
CA ASN A 199 -21.29 -24.00 2.99
C ASN A 199 -20.95 -22.98 1.90
N SER A 200 -21.86 -22.71 0.96
CA SER A 200 -21.62 -21.73 -0.10
C SER A 200 -21.37 -20.33 0.47
N TYR A 201 -22.06 -19.97 1.56
CA TYR A 201 -21.89 -18.69 2.23
C TYR A 201 -20.60 -18.64 3.06
N SER A 202 -20.26 -19.73 3.75
CA SER A 202 -18.99 -19.83 4.47
C SER A 202 -17.79 -19.69 3.52
N LEU A 203 -17.83 -20.37 2.38
CA LEU A 203 -16.80 -20.27 1.33
C LEU A 203 -16.78 -18.87 0.69
N SER A 204 -17.96 -18.26 0.47
CA SER A 204 -18.03 -16.89 -0.02
C SER A 204 -17.37 -15.90 0.92
N GLY A 205 -17.62 -16.00 2.23
CA GLY A 205 -16.98 -15.14 3.22
C GLY A 205 -15.45 -15.28 3.23
N ALA A 206 -14.94 -16.52 3.18
CA ALA A 206 -13.51 -16.77 3.12
C ALA A 206 -12.85 -16.22 1.84
N LEU A 207 -13.56 -16.25 0.70
CA LEU A 207 -13.07 -15.66 -0.55
C LEU A 207 -13.11 -14.13 -0.54
N GLU A 208 -14.13 -13.53 0.08
CA GLU A 208 -14.24 -12.07 0.25
C GLU A 208 -13.10 -11.52 1.13
N GLU A 209 -12.65 -12.24 2.14
CA GLU A 209 -11.43 -11.89 2.92
C GLU A 209 -10.16 -11.82 2.06
N LEU A 210 -10.15 -12.53 0.93
CA LEU A 210 -9.09 -12.51 -0.07
C LEU A 210 -9.36 -11.49 -1.20
N GLY A 211 -10.45 -10.73 -1.12
CA GLY A 211 -10.90 -9.77 -2.13
C GLY A 211 -11.55 -10.42 -3.36
N ILE A 212 -11.91 -11.71 -3.28
CA ILE A 212 -12.53 -12.47 -4.36
C ILE A 212 -14.04 -12.52 -4.10
N THR A 213 -14.83 -11.96 -5.00
CA THR A 213 -16.30 -12.12 -4.99
C THR A 213 -16.69 -13.30 -5.88
N PRO A 214 -17.12 -14.44 -5.31
CA PRO A 214 -17.45 -15.61 -6.10
C PRO A 214 -18.87 -15.56 -6.71
N MET A 215 -19.06 -16.30 -7.80
CA MET A 215 -20.39 -16.65 -8.28
C MET A 215 -20.93 -17.83 -7.46
N LEU A 216 -22.10 -17.67 -6.82
CA LEU A 216 -22.76 -18.74 -6.07
C LEU A 216 -23.81 -19.44 -6.93
N LEU A 217 -23.67 -20.74 -7.14
CA LEU A 217 -24.61 -21.56 -7.91
C LEU A 217 -25.11 -22.75 -7.09
N GLN A 218 -26.35 -23.12 -7.35
CA GLN A 218 -26.88 -24.42 -6.96
C GLN A 218 -27.22 -25.24 -8.21
N ILE A 219 -26.84 -26.50 -8.20
CA ILE A 219 -27.18 -27.46 -9.25
C ILE A 219 -27.83 -28.67 -8.58
N ALA A 220 -28.98 -29.10 -9.11
CA ALA A 220 -29.62 -30.34 -8.64
C ALA A 220 -28.76 -31.56 -9.00
N ASP A 221 -28.94 -32.67 -8.30
CA ASP A 221 -28.24 -33.93 -8.62
C ASP A 221 -28.89 -34.60 -9.84
N ASP A 222 -28.68 -33.97 -10.99
CA ASP A 222 -29.08 -34.43 -12.32
C ASP A 222 -27.84 -34.41 -13.21
N ILE A 223 -27.47 -35.58 -13.75
CA ILE A 223 -26.21 -35.78 -14.46
C ILE A 223 -26.10 -34.93 -15.72
N ASP A 224 -27.20 -34.72 -16.43
CA ASP A 224 -27.21 -33.95 -17.68
C ASP A 224 -27.13 -32.45 -17.37
N LEU A 225 -27.84 -31.99 -16.35
CA LEU A 225 -27.75 -30.63 -15.85
C LEU A 225 -26.37 -30.29 -15.30
N LEU A 226 -25.77 -31.19 -14.51
CA LEU A 226 -24.41 -31.05 -13.99
C LEU A 226 -23.41 -30.97 -15.14
N ARG A 227 -23.48 -31.89 -16.11
CA ARG A 227 -22.58 -31.89 -17.27
C ARG A 227 -22.70 -30.60 -18.06
N GLN A 228 -23.93 -30.17 -18.38
CA GLN A 228 -24.17 -28.95 -19.15
C GLN A 228 -23.63 -27.71 -18.43
N LYS A 229 -23.94 -27.54 -17.14
CA LYS A 229 -23.53 -26.35 -16.38
C LYS A 229 -22.03 -26.33 -16.11
N LEU A 230 -21.44 -27.47 -15.76
CA LEU A 230 -20.00 -27.55 -15.48
C LEU A 230 -19.18 -27.31 -16.75
N ALA A 231 -19.61 -27.81 -17.91
CA ALA A 231 -18.92 -27.53 -19.18
C ALA A 231 -18.79 -26.03 -19.44
N TYR A 232 -19.90 -25.29 -19.30
CA TYR A 232 -19.89 -23.83 -19.42
C TYR A 232 -19.01 -23.15 -18.36
N LEU A 233 -19.10 -23.58 -17.10
CA LEU A 233 -18.35 -22.97 -16.00
C LEU A 233 -16.84 -23.21 -16.08
N ILE A 234 -16.41 -24.34 -16.66
CA ILE A 234 -14.98 -24.64 -16.89
C ILE A 234 -14.36 -23.66 -17.89
N ASP A 235 -15.13 -23.20 -18.88
CA ASP A 235 -14.66 -22.22 -19.87
C ASP A 235 -14.68 -20.79 -19.30
N GLU A 236 -15.65 -20.49 -18.43
CA GLU A 236 -15.89 -19.13 -17.93
C GLU A 236 -15.29 -18.80 -16.56
N MET A 237 -14.79 -19.77 -15.81
CA MET A 237 -14.24 -19.54 -14.48
C MET A 237 -12.81 -20.08 -14.37
N ASP A 238 -12.00 -19.42 -13.55
CA ASP A 238 -10.63 -19.83 -13.30
C ASP A 238 -10.56 -20.95 -12.24
N VAL A 239 -11.48 -20.92 -11.27
CA VAL A 239 -11.58 -21.90 -10.18
C VAL A 239 -13.03 -22.26 -9.93
N LEU A 240 -13.32 -23.55 -9.88
CA LEU A 240 -14.61 -24.10 -9.45
C LEU A 240 -14.42 -24.78 -8.09
N ILE A 241 -15.22 -24.38 -7.11
CA ILE A 241 -15.27 -25.00 -5.78
C ILE A 241 -16.61 -25.71 -5.64
N LEU A 242 -16.59 -27.04 -5.59
CA LEU A 242 -17.80 -27.84 -5.45
C LEU A 242 -18.00 -28.22 -3.98
N SER A 243 -19.23 -28.05 -3.49
CA SER A 243 -19.64 -28.40 -2.12
C SER A 243 -20.90 -29.27 -2.17
N GLY A 244 -20.72 -30.58 -1.95
CA GLY A 244 -21.77 -31.60 -2.14
C GLY A 244 -21.46 -32.53 -3.32
N GLY A 245 -22.12 -33.70 -3.39
CA GLY A 245 -22.10 -34.60 -4.56
C GLY A 245 -20.76 -35.25 -4.96
N VAL A 246 -19.71 -35.11 -4.13
CA VAL A 246 -18.32 -35.55 -4.43
C VAL A 246 -17.97 -36.93 -3.85
N SER A 247 -18.95 -37.67 -3.32
CA SER A 247 -18.72 -38.99 -2.71
C SER A 247 -18.84 -40.13 -3.75
N LYS A 248 -18.66 -41.39 -3.35
CA LYS A 248 -18.86 -42.59 -4.21
C LYS A 248 -20.26 -43.21 -4.07
N GLY A 249 -21.26 -42.40 -3.78
CA GLY A 249 -22.65 -42.83 -3.67
C GLY A 249 -23.30 -43.02 -5.03
N LYS A 250 -24.44 -43.72 -5.07
CA LYS A 250 -25.21 -43.95 -6.32
C LYS A 250 -25.77 -42.67 -6.96
N PHE A 251 -25.75 -41.57 -6.23
CA PHE A 251 -26.27 -40.26 -6.64
C PHE A 251 -25.20 -39.17 -6.60
N ASP A 252 -23.93 -39.55 -6.41
CA ASP A 252 -22.79 -38.65 -6.51
C ASP A 252 -22.24 -38.74 -7.94
N PHE A 253 -22.51 -37.72 -8.76
CA PHE A 253 -22.17 -37.72 -10.19
C PHE A 253 -20.88 -36.97 -10.53
N LEU A 254 -20.17 -36.43 -9.53
CA LEU A 254 -19.00 -35.58 -9.74
C LEU A 254 -17.66 -36.33 -9.91
N PRO A 255 -17.34 -37.39 -9.13
CA PRO A 255 -16.09 -38.15 -9.30
C PRO A 255 -16.10 -39.04 -10.55
#